data_AF-A0A812VK01-F1
#
_entry.id   AF-A0A812VK01-F1
#
_cell.length_a   1.000
_cell.length_b   1.000
_cell.length_c   1.000
_cell.angle_alpha   90.00
_cell.angle_beta   90.00
_cell.angle_gamma   90.00
#
_symmetry.space_group_name_H-M   'P 1'
#
loop_
_entity.id
_entity.type
_entity.pdbx_description
1 polymer ?
#
loop_
_entity_poly.entity_id
_entity_poly.type
_entity_poly.pdbx_seq_one_letter_code
_entity_poly.pdbx_strand_id
1 'polypeptide(L)'
;FVHQDTRQKARQELQSLLDYHFPAPTPTRAMERQVRLRVAESGAGIDLTPSDRGFHIDHVEDFPGQEFSAGEVILAINGCPLSGLTEEEVEDTFGANFGDGAVLVIGSA
;
A
#
# COMPACT_ATOMS: atom_id res chain seq x y z
N PHE A 1 9.82 -48.97 -11.43
CA PHE A 1 10.80 -47.89 -11.65
C PHE A 1 10.12 -46.78 -12.43
N VAL A 2 9.81 -45.65 -11.79
CA VAL A 2 9.25 -44.49 -12.51
C VAL A 2 10.40 -43.81 -13.27
N HIS A 3 10.36 -43.90 -14.60
CA HIS A 3 11.35 -43.28 -15.48
C HIS A 3 11.50 -41.79 -15.16
N GLN A 4 12.74 -41.30 -15.19
CA GLN A 4 13.03 -39.91 -14.84
C GLN A 4 12.27 -38.93 -15.75
N ASP A 5 12.09 -39.29 -17.03
CA ASP A 5 11.25 -38.55 -17.98
C ASP A 5 9.81 -38.33 -17.51
N THR A 6 9.19 -39.35 -16.89
CA THR A 6 7.81 -39.24 -16.41
C THR A 6 7.68 -38.25 -15.26
N ARG A 7 8.68 -38.24 -14.37
CA ARG A 7 8.73 -37.28 -13.25
C ARG A 7 9.00 -35.86 -13.72
N GLN A 8 9.87 -35.71 -14.72
CA GLN A 8 10.22 -34.42 -15.27
C GLN A 8 9.04 -33.81 -16.02
N LYS A 9 8.33 -34.62 -16.82
CA LYS A 9 7.11 -34.20 -17.52
C LYS A 9 5.99 -33.79 -16.56
N ALA A 10 5.71 -34.61 -15.54
CA ALA A 10 4.70 -34.30 -14.53
C ALA A 10 5.01 -33.00 -13.77
N ARG A 11 6.29 -32.77 -13.45
CA ARG A 11 6.73 -31.51 -12.81
C ARG A 11 6.50 -30.30 -13.72
N GLN A 12 6.74 -30.46 -15.02
CA GLN A 12 6.57 -29.40 -16.00
C GLN A 12 5.08 -29.04 -16.18
N GLU A 13 4.20 -30.05 -16.27
CA GLU A 13 2.76 -29.84 -16.38
C GLU A 13 2.17 -29.18 -15.13
N LEU A 14 2.61 -29.59 -13.94
CA LEU A 14 2.21 -28.95 -12.68
C LEU A 14 2.70 -27.50 -12.59
N GLN A 15 3.92 -27.22 -13.04
CA GLN A 15 4.42 -25.84 -13.10
C GLN A 15 3.56 -24.97 -14.03
N SER A 16 3.21 -25.47 -15.21
CA SER A 16 2.34 -24.74 -16.15
C SER A 16 0.94 -24.49 -15.59
N LEU A 17 0.38 -25.43 -14.84
CA LEU A 17 -0.91 -25.24 -14.15
C LEU A 17 -0.80 -24.19 -13.05
N LEU A 18 0.28 -24.21 -12.27
CA LEU A 18 0.53 -23.20 -11.24
C LEU A 18 0.70 -21.82 -11.86
N ASP A 19 1.47 -21.67 -12.93
CA ASP A 19 1.69 -20.39 -13.60
C ASP A 19 0.40 -19.85 -14.25
N TYR A 20 -0.51 -20.73 -14.69
CA TYR A 20 -1.81 -20.36 -15.24
C TYR A 20 -2.81 -19.93 -14.17
N HIS A 21 -2.87 -20.65 -13.04
CA HIS A 21 -3.83 -20.38 -11.97
C HIS A 21 -3.35 -19.33 -10.96
N PHE A 22 -2.03 -19.19 -10.81
CA PHE A 22 -1.37 -18.26 -9.93
C PHE A 22 -0.29 -17.52 -10.73
N PRO A 23 -0.69 -16.71 -11.73
CA PRO A 23 0.29 -15.89 -12.43
C PRO A 23 1.06 -15.11 -11.37
N ALA A 24 2.39 -15.13 -11.44
CA ALA A 24 3.22 -14.30 -10.58
C ALA A 24 2.63 -12.89 -10.63
N PRO A 25 2.42 -12.22 -9.48
CA PRO A 25 1.86 -10.89 -9.48
C PRO A 25 2.71 -10.08 -10.45
N THR A 26 2.08 -9.66 -11.54
CA THR A 26 2.74 -8.74 -12.46
C THR A 26 3.18 -7.59 -11.55
N PRO A 27 4.43 -7.12 -11.61
CA PRO A 27 4.77 -5.88 -10.92
C PRO A 27 3.90 -4.82 -11.58
N THR A 28 2.68 -4.64 -11.08
CA THR A 28 1.89 -3.44 -11.22
C THR A 28 2.84 -2.41 -10.69
N ARG A 29 3.49 -1.71 -11.63
CA ARG A 29 4.25 -0.50 -11.39
C ARG A 29 3.43 0.24 -10.34
N ALA A 30 3.90 0.27 -9.10
CA ALA A 30 3.10 0.76 -7.98
C ALA A 30 2.58 2.12 -8.43
N MET A 31 1.26 2.23 -8.64
CA MET A 31 0.67 3.46 -9.14
C MET A 31 0.63 4.40 -7.95
N GLU A 32 1.80 4.96 -7.66
CA GLU A 32 1.94 6.00 -6.67
C GLU A 32 1.31 7.26 -7.25
N ARG A 33 0.38 7.82 -6.49
CA ARG A 33 -0.26 9.09 -6.86
C ARG A 33 -0.10 10.09 -5.74
N GLN A 34 0.09 11.34 -6.12
CA GLN A 34 0.08 12.45 -5.18
C GLN A 34 -1.34 12.98 -5.03
N VAL A 35 -1.76 13.16 -3.79
CA VAL A 35 -3.06 13.73 -3.42
C VAL A 35 -2.84 14.76 -2.33
N ARG A 36 -3.84 15.62 -2.10
CA ARG A 36 -3.80 16.59 -1.01
C ARG A 36 -4.73 16.14 0.10
N LEU A 37 -4.20 16.11 1.32
CA LEU A 37 -4.98 15.90 2.51
C LEU A 37 -5.91 17.09 2.72
N ARG A 38 -7.18 16.81 3.04
CA ARG A 38 -8.15 17.83 3.43
C ARG A 38 -8.40 17.74 4.92
N VAL A 39 -8.28 18.84 5.64
CA VAL A 39 -8.49 18.88 7.09
C VAL A 39 -9.56 19.93 7.40
N ALA A 40 -10.69 19.49 7.95
CA ALA A 40 -11.73 20.36 8.47
C ALA A 40 -11.47 20.72 9.94
N GLU A 41 -12.34 21.53 10.54
CA GLU A 41 -12.26 21.87 11.98
C GLU A 41 -12.30 20.61 12.87
N SER A 42 -12.98 19.55 12.44
CA SER A 42 -13.05 18.26 13.14
C SER A 42 -11.86 17.32 12.87
N GLY A 43 -10.94 17.69 11.98
CA GLY A 43 -9.81 16.86 11.53
C GLY A 43 -9.94 16.38 10.09
N ALA A 44 -9.14 15.37 9.74
CA ALA A 44 -9.09 14.81 8.39
C ALA A 44 -10.14 13.72 8.11
N GLY A 45 -10.79 13.18 9.14
CA GLY A 45 -11.74 12.06 9.00
C GLY A 45 -11.09 10.81 8.40
N ILE A 46 -9.88 10.46 8.85
CA ILE A 46 -9.14 9.28 8.39
C ILE A 46 -8.65 8.48 9.60
N ASP A 47 -8.80 7.17 9.51
CA ASP A 47 -8.21 6.22 10.46
C ASP A 47 -7.01 5.55 9.79
N LEU A 48 -5.89 5.52 10.52
CA LEU A 48 -4.61 5.06 10.02
C LEU A 48 -4.00 4.04 10.98
N THR A 49 -3.43 2.97 10.44
CA THR A 49 -2.61 2.00 11.19
C THR A 49 -1.17 2.01 10.67
N PRO A 50 -0.16 2.14 11.54
CA PRO A 50 1.24 2.02 11.14
C PRO A 50 1.53 0.67 10.47
N SER A 51 2.39 0.68 9.45
CA SER A 51 2.81 -0.51 8.70
C SER A 51 4.25 -0.36 8.24
N ASP A 52 4.88 -1.47 7.84
CA ASP A 52 6.26 -1.49 7.32
C ASP A 52 6.50 -0.51 6.15
N ARG A 53 5.44 -0.15 5.42
CA ARG A 53 5.48 0.70 4.23
C ARG A 53 5.10 2.16 4.51
N GLY A 54 4.61 2.49 5.71
CA GLY A 54 4.03 3.80 6.06
C GLY A 54 2.69 3.63 6.79
N PHE A 55 1.67 4.42 6.46
CA PHE A 55 0.35 4.30 7.09
C PHE A 55 -0.66 3.58 6.19
N HIS A 56 -1.24 2.49 6.67
CA HIS A 56 -2.41 1.88 6.04
C HIS A 56 -3.66 2.71 6.34
N ILE A 57 -4.46 2.96 5.31
CA ILE A 57 -5.72 3.69 5.44
C ILE A 57 -6.82 2.68 5.76
N ASP A 58 -7.28 2.66 7.01
CA ASP A 58 -8.32 1.72 7.45
C ASP A 58 -9.71 2.24 7.14
N HIS A 59 -9.91 3.55 7.32
CA HIS A 59 -11.19 4.19 7.10
C HIS A 59 -11.01 5.62 6.59
N VAL A 60 -11.97 6.07 5.77
CA VAL A 60 -12.08 7.44 5.28
C VAL A 60 -13.54 7.85 5.43
N GLU A 61 -13.79 8.90 6.20
CA GLU A 61 -15.12 9.47 6.37
C GLU A 61 -15.56 10.25 5.12
N ASP A 62 -16.88 10.36 4.94
CA ASP A 62 -17.49 11.10 3.81
C ASP A 62 -17.18 12.61 3.85
N PHE A 63 -16.89 13.15 5.04
CA PHE A 63 -16.53 14.56 5.26
C PHE A 63 -15.24 14.64 6.11
N PRO A 64 -14.22 15.44 5.74
CA PRO A 64 -14.15 16.41 4.63
C PRO A 64 -14.06 15.80 3.22
N GLY A 65 -13.97 14.47 3.13
CA GLY A 65 -13.91 13.71 1.89
C GLY A 65 -12.52 13.78 1.25
N GLN A 66 -11.83 12.64 1.21
CA GLN A 66 -10.47 12.52 0.67
C GLN A 66 -10.45 12.01 -0.77
N GLU A 67 -9.34 12.21 -1.47
CA GLU A 67 -9.13 11.69 -2.83
C GLU A 67 -8.51 10.28 -2.86
N PHE A 68 -8.51 9.61 -1.71
CA PHE A 68 -8.03 8.25 -1.48
C PHE A 68 -9.06 7.44 -0.69
N SER A 69 -8.92 6.13 -0.69
CA SER A 69 -9.87 5.18 -0.13
C SER A 69 -9.21 4.27 0.90
N ALA A 70 -10.02 3.67 1.76
CA ALA A 70 -9.58 2.60 2.64
C ALA A 70 -8.95 1.45 1.84
N GLY A 71 -7.89 0.85 2.38
CA GLY A 71 -7.09 -0.19 1.73
C GLY A 71 -5.91 0.33 0.90
N GLU A 72 -5.73 1.64 0.78
CA GLU A 72 -4.50 2.24 0.23
C GLU A 72 -3.47 2.53 1.35
N VAL A 73 -2.22 2.78 0.96
CA VAL A 73 -1.12 3.07 1.91
C VAL A 73 -0.52 4.45 1.62
N ILE A 74 -0.35 5.25 2.66
CA ILE A 74 0.39 6.50 2.63
C ILE A 74 1.88 6.19 2.75
N LEU A 75 2.63 6.43 1.68
CA LEU A 75 4.06 6.17 1.58
C LEU A 75 4.91 7.38 1.97
N ALA A 76 4.38 8.60 1.81
CA ALA A 76 5.06 9.84 2.15
C ALA A 76 4.09 10.99 2.42
N ILE A 77 4.53 11.99 3.18
CA ILE A 77 3.81 13.24 3.47
C ILE A 77 4.75 14.44 3.29
N ASN A 78 4.33 15.45 2.52
CA ASN A 78 5.13 16.63 2.15
C ASN A 78 6.55 16.32 1.62
N GLY A 79 6.72 15.16 0.98
CA GLY A 79 8.02 14.70 0.47
C GLY A 79 8.88 13.97 1.50
N CYS A 80 8.42 13.82 2.75
CA CYS A 80 9.04 12.98 3.77
C CYS A 80 8.56 11.52 3.60
N PRO A 81 9.44 10.58 3.27
CA PRO A 81 9.06 9.17 3.15
C PRO A 81 8.77 8.58 4.54
N LEU A 82 7.70 7.77 4.62
CA LEU A 82 7.29 7.05 5.82
C LEU A 82 7.68 5.56 5.77
N SER A 83 8.06 5.07 4.58
CA SER A 83 8.50 3.68 4.39
C SER A 83 9.80 3.38 5.13
N GLY A 84 9.84 2.29 5.89
CA GLY A 84 11.04 1.83 6.60
C GLY A 84 11.36 2.57 7.90
N LEU A 85 10.47 3.46 8.34
CA LEU A 85 10.49 4.06 9.68
C LEU A 85 9.80 3.12 10.68
N THR A 86 10.15 3.25 11.97
CA THR A 86 9.43 2.56 13.05
C THR A 86 8.06 3.21 13.30
N GLU A 87 7.15 2.50 13.98
CA GLU A 87 5.79 3.01 14.26
C GLU A 87 5.81 4.41 14.91
N GLU A 88 6.68 4.60 15.91
CA GLU A 88 6.88 5.90 16.60
C GLU A 88 7.40 6.99 15.65
N GLU A 89 8.41 6.69 14.83
CA GLU A 89 8.97 7.64 13.86
C GLU A 89 7.97 8.02 12.75
N VAL A 90 7.13 7.07 12.34
CA VAL A 90 6.07 7.26 11.34
C VAL A 90 5.01 8.22 11.90
N GLU A 91 4.56 8.00 13.14
CA GLU A 91 3.62 8.90 13.84
C GLU A 91 4.18 10.31 14.01
N ASP A 92 5.43 10.44 14.47
CA ASP A 92 6.09 11.72 14.67
C ASP A 92 6.26 12.48 13.34
N THR A 93 6.75 11.79 12.30
CA THR A 93 6.97 12.39 10.97
C THR A 93 5.65 12.83 10.35
N PHE A 94 4.61 12.01 10.47
CA PHE A 94 3.29 12.35 9.94
C PHE A 94 2.66 13.49 10.72
N GLY A 95 2.66 13.44 12.05
CA GLY A 95 2.12 14.50 12.91
C GLY A 95 2.80 15.85 12.69
N ALA A 96 4.13 15.87 12.51
CA ALA A 96 4.88 17.10 12.23
C ALA A 96 4.53 17.74 10.88
N ASN A 97 4.08 16.95 9.91
CA ASN A 97 3.74 17.40 8.56
C ASN A 97 2.22 17.45 8.30
N PHE A 98 1.42 17.02 9.26
CA PHE A 98 -0.03 16.94 9.14
C PHE A 98 -0.65 18.33 9.08
N GLY A 99 -1.45 18.58 8.06
CA GLY A 99 -2.15 19.83 7.89
C GLY A 99 -3.02 19.85 6.65
N ASP A 100 -3.92 20.83 6.59
CA ASP A 100 -4.74 21.05 5.39
C ASP A 100 -3.85 21.34 4.18
N GLY A 101 -4.10 20.63 3.09
CA GLY A 101 -3.30 20.72 1.87
C GLY A 101 -1.98 19.95 1.90
N ALA A 102 -1.66 19.21 2.96
CA ALA A 102 -0.46 18.37 3.01
C ALA A 102 -0.45 17.38 1.83
N VAL A 103 0.71 17.26 1.16
CA VAL A 103 0.84 16.42 -0.03
C VAL A 103 1.15 14.99 0.40
N LEU A 104 0.25 14.06 0.12
CA LEU A 104 0.42 12.65 0.40
C LEU A 104 0.81 11.89 -0.86
N VAL A 105 1.71 10.92 -0.72
CA VAL A 105 1.97 9.91 -1.75
C VAL A 105 1.23 8.64 -1.35
N ILE A 106 0.24 8.26 -2.16
CA ILE A 106 -0.59 7.08 -1.92
C ILE A 106 -0.16 5.97 -2.87
N GLY A 107 0.04 4.77 -2.34
CA GLY A 107 0.27 3.55 -3.11
C GLY A 107 -0.77 2.48 -2.83
N SER A 108 -0.84 1.48 -3.70
CA SER A 108 -1.58 0.26 -3.44
C SER A 108 -0.91 -0.54 -2.31
N ALA A 109 -1.71 -1.00 -1.34
CA ALA A 109 -1.28 -1.88 -0.25
C ALA A 109 -0.54 -3.12 -0.76
#